data_AF-A0A7S0WWK0-F1
#
_entry.id   AF-A0A7S0WWK0-F1
#
_cell.length_a   1.000
_cell.length_b   1.000
_cell.length_c   1.000
_cell.angle_alpha   90.00
_cell.angle_beta   90.00
_cell.angle_gamma   90.00
#
_symmetry.space_group_name_H-M   'P 1'
#
loop_
_entity.id
_entity.type
_entity.pdbx_description
1 polymer ?
#
loop_
_entity_poly.entity_id
_entity_poly.type
_entity_poly.pdbx_seq_one_letter_code
_entity_poly.pdbx_strand_id
1 'polypeptide(L)'
;MATIATSCASLGARVSFNMRAPLRRHISRPRTECVKQSSYLTIKSCLECGDSTHRPAPGLTAKPIINPKKHTSTTSSSRGKLFATLNEQGGSVVDKEAALQAFLDTLKFDQNGLLVANAQHVDTGSILMQAFANRAAVEDTLRRGMATFYSRSRDQLWTKGETSNNFIKVLSVYIDCDNDSIIYLGEPLGPSCHTGAYTCFYTRVDGE
;
A
#
# COMPACT_ATOMS: atom_id res chain seq x y z
N MET A 1 40.98 3.13 -50.03
CA MET A 1 42.08 4.05 -49.67
C MET A 1 42.15 5.14 -50.71
N ALA A 2 41.77 6.37 -50.35
CA ALA A 2 42.25 7.61 -50.97
C ALA A 2 41.65 8.80 -50.19
N THR A 3 42.49 9.38 -49.36
CA THR A 3 42.27 10.61 -48.60
C THR A 3 42.53 11.80 -49.53
N ILE A 4 41.65 12.80 -49.55
CA ILE A 4 42.01 14.16 -50.00
C ILE A 4 41.42 15.16 -49.00
N ALA A 5 42.32 15.81 -48.27
CA ALA A 5 42.06 16.98 -47.45
C ALA A 5 42.37 18.24 -48.25
N THR A 6 41.58 19.30 -48.11
CA THR A 6 41.98 20.65 -48.53
C THR A 6 41.33 21.73 -47.65
N SER A 7 42.17 22.27 -46.76
CA SER A 7 42.35 23.67 -46.34
C SER A 7 41.21 24.72 -46.36
N CYS A 8 40.92 25.22 -45.16
CA CYS A 8 41.05 26.62 -44.65
C CYS A 8 40.44 27.82 -45.42
N ALA A 9 39.50 28.53 -44.78
CA ALA A 9 39.52 30.00 -44.63
C ALA A 9 38.56 30.48 -43.53
N SER A 10 39.05 31.44 -42.75
CA SER A 10 38.48 32.14 -41.60
C SER A 10 37.41 33.17 -41.95
N LEU A 11 36.37 33.30 -41.13
CA LEU A 11 35.74 34.59 -40.82
C LEU A 11 35.21 34.60 -39.39
N GLY A 12 35.66 35.58 -38.62
CA GLY A 12 35.27 35.78 -37.23
C GLY A 12 33.96 36.57 -37.09
N ALA A 13 33.32 36.39 -35.94
CA ALA A 13 32.49 37.41 -35.32
C ALA A 13 32.45 37.15 -33.82
N ARG A 14 33.21 37.97 -33.06
CA ARG A 14 32.99 38.17 -31.63
C ARG A 14 31.78 39.08 -31.49
N VAL A 15 30.77 38.66 -30.74
CA VAL A 15 29.73 39.57 -30.24
C VAL A 15 29.76 39.50 -28.72
N SER A 16 30.35 40.51 -28.11
CA SER A 16 30.19 40.83 -26.69
C SER A 16 28.83 41.51 -26.51
N PHE A 17 27.98 40.99 -25.62
CA PHE A 17 26.87 41.75 -25.06
C PHE A 17 27.16 42.08 -23.60
N ASN A 18 27.31 43.38 -23.34
CA ASN A 18 27.45 43.96 -22.02
C ASN A 18 26.06 44.25 -21.42
N MET A 19 26.02 44.21 -20.08
CA MET A 19 24.86 44.33 -19.20
C MET A 19 24.00 45.58 -19.45
N ARG A 20 22.68 45.44 -19.25
CA ARG A 20 21.80 46.47 -18.68
C ARG A 20 20.53 45.83 -18.09
N ALA A 21 20.38 45.96 -16.77
CA ALA A 21 19.18 45.61 -16.02
C ALA A 21 18.02 46.58 -16.32
N PRO A 22 16.75 46.12 -16.33
CA PRO A 22 15.61 47.01 -16.25
C PRO A 22 15.07 47.12 -14.82
N LEU A 23 14.63 48.33 -14.53
CA LEU A 23 14.12 48.86 -13.27
C LEU A 23 12.86 48.12 -12.75
N ARG A 24 12.81 47.97 -11.42
CA ARG A 24 11.62 47.61 -10.63
C ARG A 24 10.42 48.48 -11.01
N ARG A 25 9.31 47.85 -11.34
CA ARG A 25 7.97 48.44 -11.20
C ARG A 25 7.14 47.56 -10.25
N HIS A 26 6.69 48.18 -9.17
CA HIS A 26 5.69 47.64 -8.25
C HIS A 26 4.38 47.42 -9.01
N ILE A 27 3.90 46.18 -9.04
CA ILE A 27 2.52 45.86 -9.41
C ILE A 27 1.92 45.04 -8.27
N SER A 28 0.86 45.58 -7.70
CA SER A 28 0.00 45.03 -6.66
C SER A 28 -0.74 43.78 -7.16
N ARG A 29 -0.79 42.76 -6.29
CA ARG A 29 -1.44 41.45 -6.44
C ARG A 29 -2.94 41.54 -6.78
N PRO A 30 -3.48 40.66 -7.63
CA PRO A 30 -4.84 40.16 -7.48
C PRO A 30 -4.88 38.87 -6.64
N ARG A 31 -5.95 38.75 -5.83
CA ARG A 31 -6.23 37.67 -4.88
C ARG A 31 -6.37 36.33 -5.59
N THR A 32 -5.76 35.30 -5.02
CA THR A 32 -6.06 33.90 -5.32
C THR A 32 -7.48 33.57 -4.86
N GLU A 33 -8.28 33.06 -5.79
CA GLU A 33 -9.58 32.47 -5.51
C GLU A 33 -9.35 31.09 -4.86
N CYS A 34 -9.73 30.97 -3.59
CA CYS A 34 -9.60 29.74 -2.82
C CYS A 34 -10.82 28.86 -3.10
N VAL A 35 -10.68 27.91 -4.02
CA VAL A 35 -11.66 26.84 -4.21
C VAL A 35 -11.57 25.89 -3.01
N LYS A 36 -12.65 25.84 -2.24
CA LYS A 36 -12.83 24.92 -1.11
C LYS A 36 -12.81 23.48 -1.63
N GLN A 37 -11.83 22.68 -1.22
CA GLN A 37 -11.98 21.24 -1.16
C GLN A 37 -12.10 20.77 0.29
N SER A 38 -13.10 19.93 0.46
CA SER A 38 -13.69 19.48 1.71
C SER A 38 -12.79 18.45 2.39
N SER A 39 -12.59 18.66 3.69
CA SER A 39 -12.51 17.66 4.76
C SER A 39 -11.59 16.43 4.55
N TYR A 40 -10.44 16.43 5.22
CA TYR A 40 -10.10 15.52 6.33
C TYR A 40 -8.57 15.54 6.56
N LEU A 41 -8.07 16.55 7.25
CA LEU A 41 -6.77 16.49 7.92
C LEU A 41 -6.78 17.52 9.06
N THR A 42 -7.02 17.05 10.28
CA THR A 42 -6.84 17.86 11.49
C THR A 42 -5.47 17.56 12.09
N ILE A 43 -4.53 18.47 11.80
CA ILE A 43 -3.66 19.21 12.73
C ILE A 43 -2.81 18.41 13.73
N LYS A 44 -1.51 18.29 13.42
CA LYS A 44 -0.32 18.61 14.25
C LYS A 44 0.77 19.01 13.22
N SER A 45 1.43 20.15 13.19
CA SER A 45 1.72 21.23 14.13
C SER A 45 2.16 22.45 13.31
N CYS A 46 1.56 23.61 13.52
CA CYS A 46 2.16 24.90 13.14
C CYS A 46 1.97 25.85 14.33
N LEU A 47 2.82 25.70 15.33
CA LEU A 47 3.11 26.82 16.22
C LEU A 47 4.16 27.67 15.51
N GLU A 48 3.75 28.85 15.08
CA GLU A 48 4.49 30.12 15.10
C GLU A 48 3.86 31.06 14.08
N CYS A 49 2.95 31.90 14.55
CA CYS A 49 2.69 33.23 14.02
C CYS A 49 1.76 33.93 15.02
N GLY A 50 2.34 34.81 15.83
CA GLY A 50 1.59 35.72 16.69
C GLY A 50 0.93 36.81 15.86
N ASP A 51 -0.40 36.84 15.86
CA ASP A 51 -1.16 38.05 15.54
C ASP A 51 -2.44 38.07 16.40
N SER A 52 -2.51 39.05 17.28
CA SER A 52 -3.47 39.19 18.37
C SER A 52 -4.67 40.05 17.99
N THR A 53 -5.35 39.76 16.88
CA THR A 53 -6.48 40.61 16.44
C THR A 53 -7.69 39.90 15.84
N HIS A 54 -7.93 38.62 16.12
CA HIS A 54 -9.22 38.00 15.76
C HIS A 54 -10.07 37.59 16.97
N ARG A 55 -11.12 38.39 17.22
CA ARG A 55 -12.25 38.01 18.08
C ARG A 55 -13.01 36.83 17.46
N PRO A 56 -13.33 35.77 18.21
CA PRO A 56 -14.22 34.72 17.75
C PRO A 56 -15.69 35.19 17.80
N ALA A 57 -16.48 34.79 16.79
CA ALA A 57 -17.92 35.01 16.74
C ALA A 57 -18.65 34.17 17.81
N PRO A 58 -19.70 34.69 18.47
CA PRO A 58 -20.47 33.95 19.46
C PRO A 58 -21.56 33.10 18.80
N GLY A 59 -21.74 31.86 19.28
CA GLY A 59 -22.99 31.13 19.15
C GLY A 59 -23.01 29.97 18.15
N LEU A 60 -22.36 28.86 18.50
CA LEU A 60 -22.80 27.52 18.09
C LEU A 60 -22.67 26.61 19.31
N THR A 61 -23.78 26.40 20.01
CA THR A 61 -23.88 25.43 21.10
C THR A 61 -23.70 24.03 20.54
N ALA A 62 -22.69 23.32 21.03
CA ALA A 62 -22.44 21.92 20.71
C ALA A 62 -23.68 21.07 21.02
N LYS A 63 -24.17 20.32 20.01
CA LYS A 63 -25.11 19.22 20.26
C LYS A 63 -24.29 17.99 20.66
N PRO A 64 -24.64 17.29 21.76
CA PRO A 64 -23.95 16.06 22.12
C PRO A 64 -24.20 15.00 21.04
N ILE A 65 -23.12 14.44 20.50
CA ILE A 65 -23.19 13.26 19.64
C ILE A 65 -23.65 12.10 20.52
N ILE A 66 -24.85 11.62 20.27
CA ILE A 66 -25.40 10.42 20.88
C ILE A 66 -24.52 9.24 20.44
N ASN A 67 -23.90 8.59 21.43
CA ASN A 67 -23.09 7.39 21.26
C ASN A 67 -23.96 6.28 20.66
N PRO A 68 -23.63 5.69 19.48
CA PRO A 68 -24.39 4.57 18.97
C PRO A 68 -24.25 3.38 19.94
N LYS A 69 -25.39 2.92 20.43
CA LYS A 69 -25.52 1.77 21.32
C LYS A 69 -24.78 0.57 20.73
N LYS A 70 -23.93 -0.06 21.52
CA LYS A 70 -23.37 -1.40 21.25
C LYS A 70 -24.53 -2.36 20.99
N HIS A 71 -24.81 -2.66 19.74
CA HIS A 71 -25.59 -3.85 19.39
C HIS A 71 -24.65 -5.04 19.43
N THR A 72 -24.69 -5.77 20.54
CA THR A 72 -24.13 -7.11 20.67
C THR A 72 -25.02 -8.07 19.90
N SER A 73 -24.77 -8.24 18.61
CA SER A 73 -25.22 -9.43 17.89
C SER A 73 -24.11 -10.47 17.97
N THR A 74 -24.21 -11.34 18.97
CA THR A 74 -23.50 -12.61 19.01
C THR A 74 -24.01 -13.50 17.89
N THR A 75 -23.42 -13.37 16.70
CA THR A 75 -23.38 -14.44 15.71
C THR A 75 -21.95 -14.94 15.67
N SER A 76 -21.68 -16.04 16.38
CA SER A 76 -20.38 -16.70 16.34
C SER A 76 -20.17 -17.29 14.95
N SER A 77 -19.59 -16.51 14.05
CA SER A 77 -19.00 -17.07 12.83
C SER A 77 -17.76 -17.84 13.27
N SER A 78 -17.89 -19.16 13.40
CA SER A 78 -16.81 -20.10 13.71
C SER A 78 -15.65 -20.04 12.70
N ARG A 79 -15.85 -19.37 11.56
CA ARG A 79 -14.90 -19.28 10.45
C ARG A 79 -13.75 -18.30 10.68
N GLY A 80 -13.86 -17.35 11.62
CA GLY A 80 -12.84 -16.33 11.87
C GLY A 80 -11.82 -16.65 12.97
N LYS A 81 -11.94 -17.80 13.65
CA LYS A 81 -11.13 -18.10 14.86
C LYS A 81 -9.85 -18.89 14.59
N LEU A 82 -9.59 -19.37 13.37
CA LEU A 82 -8.49 -20.30 13.16
C LEU A 82 -7.11 -19.65 13.41
N PHE A 83 -6.93 -18.39 13.02
CA PHE A 83 -5.62 -17.72 13.12
C PHE A 83 -5.24 -17.32 14.55
N ALA A 84 -6.19 -16.75 15.31
CA ALA A 84 -5.91 -16.29 16.68
C ALA A 84 -5.66 -17.45 17.66
N THR A 85 -6.19 -18.65 17.38
CA THR A 85 -6.14 -19.78 18.32
C THR A 85 -4.88 -20.65 18.17
N LEU A 86 -4.08 -20.47 17.10
CA LEU A 86 -2.87 -21.26 16.91
C LEU A 86 -1.70 -20.81 17.82
N ASN A 87 -1.70 -19.56 18.30
CA ASN A 87 -0.58 -19.01 19.05
C ASN A 87 -0.79 -18.87 20.56
N GLU A 88 -2.01 -18.99 21.10
CA GLU A 88 -2.23 -18.66 22.53
C GLU A 88 -2.86 -19.74 23.42
N GLN A 89 -3.26 -20.92 22.94
CA GLN A 89 -3.82 -21.95 23.83
C GLN A 89 -3.30 -23.37 23.54
N GLY A 90 -2.97 -24.09 24.62
CA GLY A 90 -2.34 -25.41 24.65
C GLY A 90 -3.20 -26.55 24.12
N GLY A 91 -3.61 -26.48 22.86
CA GLY A 91 -4.07 -27.63 22.09
C GLY A 91 -2.89 -28.52 21.69
N SER A 92 -3.11 -29.82 21.59
CA SER A 92 -2.06 -30.76 21.16
C SER A 92 -1.63 -30.43 19.73
N VAL A 93 -0.37 -30.73 19.38
CA VAL A 93 0.16 -30.48 18.02
C VAL A 93 -0.71 -31.15 16.94
N VAL A 94 -1.33 -32.28 17.29
CA VAL A 94 -2.23 -33.05 16.41
C VAL A 94 -3.48 -32.25 16.06
N ASP A 95 -4.05 -31.52 17.01
CA ASP A 95 -5.27 -30.73 16.80
C ASP A 95 -5.01 -29.55 15.84
N LYS A 96 -3.82 -28.95 15.92
CA LYS A 96 -3.44 -27.83 15.04
C LYS A 96 -3.21 -28.29 13.61
N GLU A 97 -2.55 -29.42 13.41
CA GLU A 97 -2.30 -29.97 12.08
C GLU A 97 -3.61 -30.39 11.39
N ALA A 98 -4.50 -31.08 12.11
CA ALA A 98 -5.80 -31.46 11.57
C ALA A 98 -6.64 -30.24 11.18
N ALA A 99 -6.63 -29.18 11.99
CA ALA A 99 -7.34 -27.94 11.70
C ALA A 99 -6.75 -27.19 10.50
N LEU A 100 -5.42 -27.20 10.33
CA LEU A 100 -4.74 -26.66 9.16
C LEU A 100 -5.14 -27.41 7.88
N GLN A 101 -5.08 -28.74 7.90
CA GLN A 101 -5.45 -29.55 6.73
C GLN A 101 -6.93 -29.37 6.37
N ALA A 102 -7.82 -29.38 7.37
CA ALA A 102 -9.24 -29.13 7.17
C ALA A 102 -9.49 -27.75 6.53
N PHE A 103 -8.75 -26.71 6.91
CA PHE A 103 -8.82 -25.40 6.28
C PHE A 103 -8.36 -25.44 4.83
N LEU A 104 -7.19 -26.03 4.56
CA LEU A 104 -6.64 -26.12 3.20
C LEU A 104 -7.57 -26.91 2.26
N ASP A 105 -8.30 -27.90 2.79
CA ASP A 105 -9.31 -28.68 2.04
C ASP A 105 -10.55 -27.87 1.64
N THR A 106 -10.80 -26.74 2.30
CA THR A 106 -11.90 -25.84 1.90
C THR A 106 -11.58 -24.98 0.69
N LEU A 107 -10.28 -24.82 0.36
CA LEU A 107 -9.83 -23.96 -0.72
C LEU A 107 -10.03 -24.64 -2.07
N LYS A 108 -10.54 -23.87 -3.03
CA LYS A 108 -10.66 -24.27 -4.42
C LYS A 108 -9.46 -23.76 -5.20
N PHE A 109 -8.79 -24.69 -5.86
CA PHE A 109 -7.70 -24.39 -6.77
C PHE A 109 -8.19 -24.59 -8.20
N ASP A 110 -7.66 -23.80 -9.11
CA ASP A 110 -7.93 -23.94 -10.54
C ASP A 110 -7.35 -25.25 -11.10
N GLN A 111 -7.52 -25.46 -12.41
CA GLN A 111 -6.99 -26.63 -13.12
C GLN A 111 -5.45 -26.77 -13.05
N ASN A 112 -4.73 -25.71 -12.69
CA ASN A 112 -3.28 -25.70 -12.51
C ASN A 112 -2.88 -25.87 -11.03
N GLY A 113 -3.84 -26.07 -10.13
CA GLY A 113 -3.59 -26.16 -8.69
C GLY A 113 -3.29 -24.81 -8.03
N LEU A 114 -3.78 -23.70 -8.60
CA LEU A 114 -3.51 -22.34 -8.15
C LEU A 114 -4.78 -21.60 -7.74
N LEU A 115 -4.63 -20.69 -6.78
CA LEU A 115 -5.64 -19.68 -6.43
C LEU A 115 -5.00 -18.28 -6.41
N VAL A 116 -5.83 -17.24 -6.37
CA VAL A 116 -5.35 -15.85 -6.28
C VAL A 116 -5.09 -15.49 -4.81
N ALA A 117 -3.90 -14.93 -4.53
CA ALA A 117 -3.54 -14.43 -3.21
C ALA A 117 -3.18 -12.94 -3.28
N ASN A 118 -3.95 -12.12 -2.57
CA ASN A 118 -3.70 -10.69 -2.42
C ASN A 118 -3.05 -10.41 -1.07
N ALA A 119 -1.90 -9.74 -1.06
CA ALA A 119 -1.32 -9.21 0.17
C ALA A 119 -1.89 -7.81 0.44
N GLN A 120 -2.44 -7.61 1.64
CA GLN A 120 -3.03 -6.34 2.07
C GLN A 120 -2.41 -5.87 3.38
N HIS A 121 -2.12 -4.58 3.47
CA HIS A 121 -1.64 -3.99 4.71
C HIS A 121 -2.74 -3.98 5.76
N VAL A 122 -2.44 -4.51 6.96
CA VAL A 122 -3.39 -4.61 8.08
C VAL A 122 -3.95 -3.25 8.54
N ASP A 123 -3.08 -2.25 8.73
CA ASP A 123 -3.50 -0.93 9.22
C ASP A 123 -4.07 0.00 8.13
N THR A 124 -3.45 0.06 6.95
CA THR A 124 -3.84 1.03 5.92
C THR A 124 -4.92 0.52 4.96
N GLY A 125 -5.15 -0.80 4.93
CA GLY A 125 -6.02 -1.45 3.96
C GLY A 125 -5.47 -1.43 2.52
N SER A 126 -4.25 -0.93 2.30
CA SER A 126 -3.64 -0.87 0.96
C SER A 126 -3.37 -2.26 0.43
N ILE A 127 -3.77 -2.54 -0.81
CA ILE A 127 -3.33 -3.75 -1.50
C ILE A 127 -1.85 -3.57 -1.85
N LEU A 128 -1.00 -4.44 -1.33
CA LEU A 128 0.45 -4.39 -1.46
C LEU A 128 0.91 -5.03 -2.77
N MET A 129 0.39 -6.23 -3.06
CA MET A 129 0.66 -6.98 -4.27
C MET A 129 -0.36 -8.12 -4.45
N GLN A 130 -0.40 -8.67 -5.66
CA GLN A 130 -1.11 -9.90 -5.99
C GLN A 130 -0.14 -10.92 -6.56
N ALA A 131 -0.29 -12.19 -6.17
CA ALA A 131 0.40 -13.31 -6.79
C ALA A 131 -0.50 -14.57 -6.74
N PHE A 132 -0.01 -15.68 -7.29
CA PHE A 132 -0.69 -16.97 -7.20
C PHE A 132 -0.16 -17.74 -6.01
N ALA A 133 -0.99 -18.60 -5.42
CA ALA A 133 -0.59 -19.55 -4.40
C ALA A 133 -1.14 -20.93 -4.76
N ASN A 134 -0.31 -21.96 -4.65
CA ASN A 134 -0.77 -23.34 -4.60
C ASN A 134 -1.01 -23.75 -3.15
N ARG A 135 -1.53 -24.96 -2.93
CA ARG A 135 -1.80 -25.48 -1.58
C ARG A 135 -0.58 -25.38 -0.64
N ALA A 136 0.60 -25.75 -1.13
CA ALA A 136 1.84 -25.71 -0.35
C ALA A 136 2.25 -24.27 0.03
N ALA A 137 2.02 -23.28 -0.84
CA ALA A 137 2.31 -21.88 -0.54
C ALA A 137 1.40 -21.33 0.59
N VAL A 138 0.12 -21.69 0.56
CA VAL A 138 -0.84 -21.31 1.63
C VAL A 138 -0.46 -22.00 2.94
N GLU A 139 -0.12 -23.28 2.89
CA GLU A 139 0.34 -24.04 4.05
C GLU A 139 1.59 -23.42 4.68
N ASP A 140 2.62 -23.15 3.88
CA ASP A 140 3.87 -22.53 4.35
C ASP A 140 3.61 -21.14 4.97
N THR A 141 2.72 -20.36 4.35
CA THR A 141 2.30 -19.05 4.87
C THR A 141 1.66 -19.19 6.25
N LEU A 142 0.74 -20.13 6.42
CA LEU A 142 0.04 -20.36 7.70
C LEU A 142 0.97 -20.89 8.78
N ARG A 143 1.97 -21.71 8.41
CA ARG A 143 2.96 -22.24 9.37
C ARG A 143 3.97 -21.16 9.81
N ARG A 144 4.48 -20.35 8.88
CA ARG A 144 5.59 -19.42 9.12
C ARG A 144 5.15 -18.00 9.44
N GLY A 145 3.91 -17.64 9.12
CA GLY A 145 3.41 -16.27 9.24
C GLY A 145 4.10 -15.30 8.28
N MET A 146 4.62 -15.79 7.15
CA MET A 146 5.28 -14.99 6.11
C MET A 146 4.59 -15.25 4.78
N ALA A 147 4.36 -14.21 3.98
CA ALA A 147 3.63 -14.36 2.72
C ALA A 147 4.45 -15.19 1.71
N THR A 148 4.01 -16.43 1.49
CA THR A 148 4.58 -17.36 0.51
C THR A 148 3.65 -17.52 -0.69
N PHE A 149 4.23 -17.50 -1.87
CA PHE A 149 3.53 -17.56 -3.16
C PHE A 149 4.11 -18.67 -4.04
N TYR A 150 3.41 -18.96 -5.13
CA TYR A 150 3.85 -19.87 -6.18
C TYR A 150 4.19 -19.10 -7.46
N SER A 151 5.42 -19.28 -7.94
CA SER A 151 5.90 -18.63 -9.16
C SER A 151 5.61 -19.51 -10.38
N ARG A 152 4.56 -19.19 -11.14
CA ARG A 152 4.19 -19.95 -12.37
C ARG A 152 5.32 -20.10 -13.39
N SER A 153 6.17 -19.08 -13.52
CA SER A 153 7.29 -19.10 -14.47
C SER A 153 8.52 -19.88 -13.99
N ARG A 154 8.66 -20.08 -12.68
CA ARG A 154 9.81 -20.76 -12.07
C ARG A 154 9.42 -22.13 -11.50
N ASP A 155 8.13 -22.45 -11.54
CA ASP A 155 7.53 -23.68 -11.01
C ASP A 155 7.97 -24.00 -9.57
N GLN A 156 8.03 -22.96 -8.72
CA GLN A 156 8.56 -23.08 -7.37
C GLN A 156 7.86 -22.15 -6.37
N LEU A 157 7.92 -22.53 -5.10
CA LEU A 157 7.56 -21.67 -3.98
C LEU A 157 8.55 -20.51 -3.83
N TRP A 158 8.04 -19.39 -3.34
CA TRP A 158 8.86 -18.22 -3.02
C TRP A 158 8.22 -17.41 -1.90
N THR A 159 8.98 -17.14 -0.83
CA THR A 159 8.54 -16.27 0.25
C THR A 159 8.91 -14.83 -0.09
N LYS A 160 7.92 -13.93 -0.08
CA LYS A 160 8.17 -12.51 -0.34
C LYS A 160 9.17 -11.97 0.66
N GLY A 161 10.28 -11.43 0.16
CA GLY A 161 11.34 -10.83 0.98
C GLY A 161 12.60 -11.68 1.12
N GLU A 162 12.61 -12.95 0.70
CA GLU A 162 13.80 -13.84 0.84
C GLU A 162 15.10 -13.26 0.28
N THR A 163 15.02 -12.49 -0.81
CA THR A 163 16.20 -11.88 -1.45
C THR A 163 16.38 -10.41 -1.05
N SER A 164 15.29 -9.68 -0.80
CA SER A 164 15.32 -8.22 -0.59
C SER A 164 15.22 -7.79 0.87
N ASN A 165 15.01 -8.73 1.80
CA ASN A 165 14.62 -8.50 3.19
C ASN A 165 13.30 -7.73 3.39
N ASN A 166 12.55 -7.45 2.31
CA ASN A 166 11.26 -6.79 2.38
C ASN A 166 10.14 -7.83 2.52
N PHE A 167 9.98 -8.36 3.73
CA PHE A 167 8.98 -9.40 4.02
C PHE A 167 7.56 -8.83 4.15
N ILE A 168 6.57 -9.71 4.14
CA ILE A 168 5.20 -9.39 4.56
C ILE A 168 4.82 -10.40 5.64
N LYS A 169 4.72 -9.92 6.87
CA LYS A 169 4.34 -10.74 8.03
C LYS A 169 2.83 -10.88 8.04
N VAL A 170 2.33 -12.09 7.78
CA VAL A 170 0.90 -12.38 7.70
C VAL A 170 0.32 -12.54 9.10
N LEU A 171 -0.75 -11.79 9.39
CA LEU A 171 -1.45 -11.76 10.68
C LEU A 171 -2.84 -12.39 10.61
N SER A 172 -3.39 -12.57 9.42
CA SER A 172 -4.61 -13.34 9.20
C SER A 172 -4.77 -13.64 7.72
N VAL A 173 -5.54 -14.68 7.40
CA VAL A 173 -5.93 -15.02 6.03
C VAL A 173 -7.45 -14.96 5.93
N TYR A 174 -7.95 -14.19 4.98
CA TYR A 174 -9.36 -14.21 4.59
C TYR A 174 -9.51 -15.03 3.32
N ILE A 175 -10.67 -15.70 3.21
CA ILE A 175 -11.09 -16.41 2.01
C ILE A 175 -12.35 -15.71 1.50
N ASP A 176 -12.52 -15.64 0.18
CA ASP A 176 -13.75 -15.16 -0.44
C ASP A 176 -14.92 -16.16 -0.31
N CYS A 177 -16.03 -15.90 -0.99
CA CYS A 177 -17.29 -16.61 -0.76
C CYS A 177 -17.39 -17.98 -1.46
N ASP A 178 -16.65 -18.18 -2.55
CA ASP A 178 -16.55 -19.40 -3.32
C ASP A 178 -15.22 -20.14 -3.13
N ASN A 179 -14.33 -19.59 -2.29
CA ASN A 179 -13.09 -20.17 -1.81
C ASN A 179 -11.97 -20.29 -2.86
N ASP A 180 -11.98 -19.47 -3.91
CA ASP A 180 -10.95 -19.49 -4.97
C ASP A 180 -10.01 -18.28 -4.93
N SER A 181 -10.19 -17.40 -3.95
CA SER A 181 -9.30 -16.26 -3.70
C SER A 181 -9.09 -16.03 -2.20
N ILE A 182 -7.88 -15.59 -1.85
CA ILE A 182 -7.51 -15.29 -0.46
C ILE A 182 -6.87 -13.91 -0.33
N ILE A 183 -6.98 -13.36 0.87
CA ILE A 183 -6.27 -12.15 1.30
C ILE A 183 -5.33 -12.51 2.44
N TYR A 184 -4.03 -12.32 2.22
CA TYR A 184 -3.03 -12.26 3.28
C TYR A 184 -3.03 -10.86 3.88
N LEU A 185 -3.72 -10.70 5.02
CA LEU A 185 -3.70 -9.46 5.77
C LEU A 185 -2.45 -9.44 6.66
N GLY A 186 -1.55 -8.51 6.42
CA GLY A 186 -0.23 -8.51 7.05
C GLY A 186 0.46 -7.16 7.12
N GLU A 187 1.62 -7.16 7.77
CA GLU A 187 2.50 -6.01 7.96
C GLU A 187 3.71 -6.12 7.02
N PRO A 188 3.91 -5.17 6.08
CA PRO A 188 5.09 -5.15 5.23
C PRO A 188 6.30 -4.62 5.98
N LEU A 189 7.41 -5.36 5.93
CA LEU A 189 8.70 -5.01 6.51
C LEU A 189 9.58 -4.34 5.44
N GLY A 190 9.12 -3.24 4.87
CA GLY A 190 9.78 -2.52 3.76
C GLY A 190 8.90 -2.40 2.51
N PRO A 191 9.44 -1.85 1.40
CA PRO A 191 8.66 -1.68 0.17
C PRO A 191 8.25 -3.03 -0.44
N SER A 192 6.98 -3.15 -0.82
CA SER A 192 6.45 -4.40 -1.37
C SER A 192 6.88 -4.61 -2.82
N CYS A 193 7.13 -3.54 -3.58
CA CYS A 193 7.51 -3.63 -4.99
C CYS A 193 9.04 -3.65 -5.16
N HIS A 194 9.52 -4.35 -6.20
CA HIS A 194 10.93 -4.38 -6.58
C HIS A 194 11.45 -3.02 -7.09
N THR A 195 10.55 -2.08 -7.44
CA THR A 195 10.91 -0.70 -7.83
C THR A 195 11.22 0.19 -6.63
N GLY A 196 11.04 -0.30 -5.41
CA GLY A 196 11.10 0.51 -4.18
C GLY A 196 9.77 1.18 -3.81
N ALA A 197 8.71 1.02 -4.63
CA ALA A 197 7.39 1.50 -4.28
C ALA A 197 6.75 0.70 -3.13
N TYR A 198 5.92 1.38 -2.35
CA TYR A 198 5.21 0.80 -1.20
C TYR A 198 4.27 -0.34 -1.60
N THR A 199 3.51 -0.15 -2.68
CA THR A 199 2.60 -1.12 -3.31
C THR A 199 3.03 -1.36 -4.76
N CYS A 200 2.70 -2.51 -5.36
CA CYS A 200 2.78 -2.73 -6.80
C CYS A 200 1.75 -1.90 -7.59
N PHE A 201 0.67 -1.46 -6.96
CA PHE A 201 -0.45 -0.74 -7.58
C PHE A 201 -0.27 0.79 -7.47
N TYR A 202 0.89 1.30 -7.88
CA TYR A 202 1.22 2.74 -7.77
C TYR A 202 0.78 3.57 -8.99
N THR A 203 0.41 2.93 -10.10
CA THR A 203 -0.09 3.62 -11.29
C THR A 203 -1.61 3.72 -11.23
N ARG A 204 -2.12 4.95 -11.26
CA ARG A 204 -3.56 5.25 -11.29
C ARG A 204 -3.98 5.61 -12.71
N VAL A 205 -5.13 5.10 -13.13
CA VAL A 205 -5.83 5.50 -14.36
C VAL A 205 -7.20 6.02 -13.94
N ASP A 206 -7.51 7.26 -14.32
CA ASP A 206 -8.81 7.88 -14.07
C ASP A 206 -9.72 7.66 -15.28
N GLY A 207 -11.02 7.47 -15.04
CA GLY A 207 -12.02 7.49 -16.11
C GLY A 207 -12.31 8.91 -16.57
N GLU A 208 -12.70 9.07 -17.83
CA GLU A 208 -13.32 10.31 -18.34
C GLU A 208 -14.77 10.45 -17.84
#